data_AF-A0A1H8J7P9-F1
#
_entry.id   AF-A0A1H8J7P9-F1
#
_cell.length_a   1.000
_cell.length_b   1.000
_cell.length_c   1.000
_cell.angle_alpha   90.00
_cell.angle_beta   90.00
_cell.angle_gamma   90.00
#
_symmetry.space_group_name_H-M   'P 1'
#
loop_
_entity.id
_entity.type
_entity.pdbx_description
1 polymer ?
#
loop_
_entity_poly.entity_id
_entity_poly.type
_entity_poly.pdbx_seq_one_letter_code
_entity_poly.pdbx_strand_id
1 'polypeptide(L)'
;MTAMLRLGLSALNLTALAVPVTITAAAPVRTIAVIDLSRPFSARSPWRFTATQGPEVEGLSGEPQDGRIAMCISNDQARSCLAGLNDSLVMGTGPDLFSEPHFLDKALLVHPSDAATLLLVQVASLPAMNGDQRSATLLFGYDRAKDRVSRVYAHVTGRNNNQEVRYVVKGILRGAVISAEPTRDAPFAFWVTVNRFVAPGRYTQVLRYRSATTYGDGNRLAVIDSEMPNIQQRLGLWRQGQPLPLPDGGCVRPHLERDALWC
;
A
#
# COMPACT_ATOMS: atom_id res chain seq x y z
N MET A 1 -60.73 -63.38 38.92
CA MET A 1 -60.14 -62.03 39.06
C MET A 1 -58.97 -61.91 38.10
N THR A 2 -59.17 -61.26 36.96
CA THR A 2 -58.08 -60.68 36.15
C THR A 2 -58.68 -59.55 35.33
N ALA A 3 -58.28 -58.32 35.64
CA ALA A 3 -58.80 -57.10 35.03
C ALA A 3 -57.91 -56.65 33.86
N MET A 4 -58.54 -56.36 32.71
CA MET A 4 -57.91 -55.73 31.54
C MET A 4 -57.92 -54.21 31.70
N LEU A 5 -56.74 -53.56 31.64
CA LEU A 5 -56.60 -52.12 31.54
C LEU A 5 -56.30 -51.73 30.08
N ARG A 6 -57.14 -50.89 29.47
CA ARG A 6 -56.90 -50.23 28.17
C ARG A 6 -56.31 -48.83 28.44
N LEU A 7 -55.17 -48.52 27.84
CA LEU A 7 -54.60 -47.17 27.78
C LEU A 7 -54.73 -46.64 26.34
N GLY A 8 -55.45 -45.53 26.18
CA GLY A 8 -55.59 -44.81 24.91
C GLY A 8 -54.44 -43.82 24.70
N LEU A 9 -53.82 -43.85 23.53
CA LEU A 9 -52.87 -42.82 23.09
C LEU A 9 -53.64 -41.65 22.46
N SER A 10 -53.37 -40.43 22.94
CA SER A 10 -53.78 -39.18 22.29
C SER A 10 -52.65 -38.70 21.38
N ALA A 11 -52.98 -38.43 20.11
CA ALA A 11 -52.03 -37.89 19.13
C ALA A 11 -51.85 -36.37 19.32
N LEU A 12 -50.61 -35.93 19.56
CA LEU A 12 -50.22 -34.53 19.48
C LEU A 12 -49.85 -34.18 18.03
N ASN A 13 -50.61 -33.29 17.40
CA ASN A 13 -50.25 -32.68 16.12
C ASN A 13 -49.24 -31.55 16.34
N LEU A 14 -48.01 -31.72 15.85
CA LEU A 14 -46.97 -30.69 15.80
C LEU A 14 -47.11 -29.89 14.49
N THR A 15 -47.66 -28.67 14.56
CA THR A 15 -47.60 -27.71 13.46
C THR A 15 -46.27 -26.97 13.47
N ALA A 16 -45.35 -27.34 12.58
CA ALA A 16 -44.09 -26.64 12.37
C ALA A 16 -44.33 -25.36 11.52
N LEU A 17 -44.11 -24.19 12.13
CA LEU A 17 -44.06 -22.91 11.43
C LEU A 17 -42.72 -22.80 10.69
N ALA A 18 -42.75 -22.92 9.35
CA ALA A 18 -41.59 -22.65 8.51
C ALA A 18 -41.39 -21.14 8.40
N VAL A 19 -40.34 -20.61 9.05
CA VAL A 19 -39.90 -19.22 8.86
C VAL A 19 -39.16 -19.16 7.52
N PRO A 20 -39.60 -18.32 6.56
CA PRO A 20 -38.87 -18.15 5.30
C PRO A 20 -37.52 -17.48 5.57
N VAL A 21 -36.44 -18.22 5.34
CA VAL A 21 -35.09 -17.66 5.32
C VAL A 21 -34.94 -16.86 4.03
N THR A 22 -35.00 -15.54 4.14
CA THR A 22 -34.60 -14.63 3.06
C THR A 22 -33.08 -14.73 2.90
N ILE A 23 -32.63 -15.49 1.91
CA ILE A 23 -31.24 -15.49 1.46
C ILE A 23 -31.01 -14.17 0.75
N THR A 24 -30.48 -13.18 1.47
CA THR A 24 -30.04 -11.92 0.88
C THR A 24 -28.84 -12.23 -0.02
N ALA A 25 -28.98 -12.02 -1.33
CA ALA A 25 -27.90 -12.23 -2.28
C ALA A 25 -26.71 -11.33 -1.90
N ALA A 26 -25.54 -11.93 -1.69
CA ALA A 26 -24.33 -11.16 -1.42
C ALA A 26 -24.06 -10.21 -2.58
N ALA A 27 -23.84 -8.94 -2.25
CA ALA A 27 -23.51 -7.92 -3.25
C ALA A 27 -22.24 -8.31 -4.04
N PRO A 28 -22.18 -7.95 -5.34
CA PRO A 28 -21.17 -8.49 -6.25
C PRO A 28 -19.77 -7.97 -5.94
N VAL A 29 -18.79 -8.89 -5.94
CA VAL A 29 -17.36 -8.55 -5.90
C VAL A 29 -16.93 -8.06 -7.27
N ARG A 30 -16.38 -6.84 -7.37
CA ARG A 30 -15.88 -6.27 -8.65
C ARG A 30 -14.39 -6.47 -8.79
N THR A 31 -13.90 -6.72 -10.01
CA THR A 31 -12.46 -6.67 -10.29
C THR A 31 -12.06 -5.21 -10.54
N ILE A 32 -11.09 -4.70 -9.79
CA ILE A 32 -10.62 -3.30 -9.89
C ILE A 32 -9.24 -3.18 -10.56
N ALA A 33 -8.44 -4.24 -10.56
CA ALA A 33 -7.18 -4.28 -11.30
C ALA A 33 -6.81 -5.70 -11.72
N VAL A 34 -6.28 -5.83 -12.93
CA VAL A 34 -5.64 -7.06 -13.44
C VAL A 34 -4.39 -6.67 -14.21
N ILE A 35 -3.25 -7.23 -13.83
CA ILE A 35 -1.97 -6.97 -14.49
C ILE A 35 -1.33 -8.31 -14.83
N ASP A 36 -1.09 -8.55 -16.12
CA ASP A 36 -0.24 -9.66 -16.55
C ASP A 36 1.21 -9.35 -16.16
N LEU A 37 1.79 -10.20 -15.33
CA LEU A 37 3.17 -10.10 -14.88
C LEU A 37 4.09 -10.99 -15.72
N SER A 38 3.52 -11.92 -16.51
CA SER A 38 4.26 -12.91 -17.26
C SER A 38 5.18 -12.27 -18.29
N ARG A 39 4.66 -11.41 -19.16
CA ARG A 39 5.48 -10.75 -20.19
C ARG A 39 6.46 -9.73 -19.59
N PRO A 40 6.04 -8.79 -18.72
CA PRO A 40 6.95 -7.77 -18.19
C PRO A 40 8.10 -8.31 -17.34
N PHE A 41 7.89 -9.44 -16.66
CA PHE A 41 8.94 -10.14 -15.92
C PHE A 41 9.67 -11.19 -16.75
N SER A 42 9.26 -11.40 -18.01
CA SER A 42 9.68 -12.53 -18.82
C SER A 42 9.56 -13.86 -18.06
N ALA A 43 8.47 -14.03 -17.31
CA ALA A 43 8.29 -15.17 -16.43
C ALA A 43 8.11 -16.49 -17.19
N ARG A 44 8.49 -17.60 -16.53
CA ARG A 44 8.28 -18.96 -17.04
C ARG A 44 6.83 -19.41 -16.88
N SER A 45 6.19 -18.97 -15.80
CA SER A 45 4.77 -19.23 -15.50
C SER A 45 3.87 -18.02 -15.75
N PRO A 46 2.55 -18.22 -15.92
CA PRO A 46 1.59 -17.16 -16.24
C PRO A 46 1.21 -16.31 -15.01
N TRP A 47 2.20 -15.65 -14.41
CA TRP A 47 2.01 -14.81 -13.22
C TRP A 47 1.10 -13.62 -13.51
N ARG A 48 0.17 -13.35 -12.59
CA ARG A 48 -0.79 -12.25 -12.68
C ARG A 48 -1.02 -11.63 -11.31
N PHE A 49 -1.18 -10.32 -11.28
CA PHE A 49 -1.75 -9.60 -10.15
C PHE A 49 -3.23 -9.35 -10.42
N THR A 50 -4.08 -9.64 -9.43
CA THR A 50 -5.50 -9.27 -9.43
C THR A 50 -5.84 -8.57 -8.13
N ALA A 51 -6.67 -7.53 -8.22
CA ALA A 51 -7.32 -6.90 -7.08
C ALA A 51 -8.82 -6.88 -7.32
N THR A 52 -9.58 -7.36 -6.36
CA THR A 52 -11.04 -7.31 -6.33
C THR A 52 -11.51 -6.50 -5.15
N GLN A 53 -12.68 -5.90 -5.26
CA GLN A 53 -13.28 -5.07 -4.23
C GLN A 53 -14.65 -5.64 -3.85
N GLY A 54 -14.84 -5.81 -2.56
CA GLY A 54 -16.10 -6.24 -1.97
C GLY A 54 -17.17 -5.14 -2.03
N PRO A 55 -18.35 -5.41 -1.46
CA PRO A 55 -19.42 -4.43 -1.36
C PRO A 55 -19.05 -3.25 -0.47
N GLU A 56 -19.73 -2.12 -0.68
CA GLU A 56 -19.58 -0.94 0.17
C GLU A 56 -19.79 -1.27 1.66
N VAL A 57 -19.06 -0.54 2.50
CA VAL A 57 -19.11 -0.64 3.95
C VAL A 57 -19.43 0.71 4.56
N GLU A 58 -19.95 0.72 5.78
CA GLU A 58 -20.08 1.96 6.53
C GLU A 58 -18.69 2.46 6.96
N GLY A 59 -18.34 3.68 6.57
CA GLY A 59 -17.10 4.33 6.97
C GLY A 59 -17.10 4.74 8.43
N LEU A 60 -15.93 5.10 8.97
CA LEU A 60 -15.80 5.53 10.36
C LEU A 60 -16.51 6.87 10.67
N SER A 61 -16.90 7.62 9.64
CA SER A 61 -17.73 8.83 9.74
C SER A 61 -19.23 8.56 9.57
N GLY A 62 -19.65 7.30 9.36
CA GLY A 62 -21.02 6.92 9.02
C GLY A 62 -21.38 7.03 7.54
N GLU A 63 -20.49 7.60 6.72
CA GLU A 63 -20.70 7.70 5.27
C GLU A 63 -20.31 6.39 4.57
N PRO A 64 -21.02 5.96 3.51
CA PRO A 64 -20.64 4.81 2.72
C PRO A 64 -19.21 4.94 2.16
N GLN A 65 -18.45 3.85 2.23
CA GLN A 65 -17.09 3.74 1.73
C GLN A 65 -16.94 2.48 0.87
N ASP A 66 -15.92 2.53 0.03
CA ASP A 66 -15.47 1.40 -0.79
C ASP A 66 -15.20 0.17 0.08
N GLY A 67 -15.62 -1.00 -0.41
CA GLY A 67 -15.42 -2.27 0.29
C GLY A 67 -13.97 -2.70 0.40
N ARG A 68 -13.73 -3.73 1.23
CA ARG A 68 -12.42 -4.36 1.35
C ARG A 68 -11.88 -4.81 -0.01
N ILE A 69 -10.60 -4.56 -0.23
CA ILE A 69 -9.85 -5.03 -1.37
C ILE A 69 -9.19 -6.38 -1.04
N ALA A 70 -9.40 -7.38 -1.90
CA ALA A 70 -8.66 -8.62 -1.89
C ALA A 70 -7.66 -8.62 -3.05
N MET A 71 -6.38 -8.70 -2.72
CA MET A 71 -5.27 -8.76 -3.67
C MET A 71 -4.70 -10.17 -3.76
N CYS A 72 -4.30 -10.56 -4.96
CA CYS A 72 -3.66 -11.84 -5.23
C CYS A 72 -2.57 -11.68 -6.29
N ILE A 73 -1.39 -12.25 -6.02
CA ILE A 73 -0.39 -12.53 -7.03
C ILE A 73 -0.29 -14.04 -7.15
N SER A 74 -0.56 -14.57 -8.34
CA SER A 74 -0.72 -16.00 -8.58
C SER A 74 -0.29 -16.38 -10.00
N ASN A 75 0.17 -17.63 -10.17
CA ASN A 75 0.38 -18.27 -11.47
C ASN A 75 -0.58 -19.45 -11.73
N ASP A 76 -1.58 -19.67 -10.86
CA ASP A 76 -2.47 -20.84 -10.87
C ASP A 76 -3.96 -20.47 -10.91
N GLN A 77 -4.26 -19.28 -11.45
CA GLN A 77 -5.61 -18.70 -11.52
C GLN A 77 -6.20 -18.38 -10.14
N ALA A 78 -5.39 -17.81 -9.26
CA ALA A 78 -5.76 -17.40 -7.90
C ALA A 78 -6.20 -18.56 -6.99
N ARG A 79 -5.83 -19.81 -7.31
CA ARG A 79 -6.00 -20.95 -6.39
C ARG A 79 -5.05 -20.83 -5.20
N SER A 80 -3.86 -20.31 -5.44
CA SER A 80 -2.92 -19.88 -4.41
C SER A 80 -2.52 -18.42 -4.63
N CYS A 81 -2.53 -17.64 -3.55
CA CYS A 81 -2.14 -16.23 -3.56
C CYS A 81 -0.88 -16.04 -2.73
N LEU A 82 0.01 -15.16 -3.21
CA LEU A 82 1.16 -14.70 -2.43
C LEU A 82 0.69 -14.16 -1.07
N ALA A 83 1.24 -14.69 0.02
CA ALA A 83 0.91 -14.28 1.38
C ALA A 83 1.34 -12.83 1.69
N GLY A 84 0.64 -12.20 2.63
CA GLY A 84 1.00 -10.87 3.18
C GLY A 84 0.66 -9.68 2.28
N LEU A 85 -0.08 -9.87 1.18
CA LEU A 85 -0.69 -8.80 0.39
C LEU A 85 -1.89 -8.18 1.15
N ASN A 86 -2.80 -9.03 1.62
CA ASN A 86 -4.02 -8.60 2.29
C ASN A 86 -3.79 -8.12 3.73
N ASP A 87 -2.68 -8.54 4.34
CA ASP A 87 -2.25 -8.10 5.68
C ASP A 87 -1.21 -6.97 5.60
N SER A 88 -1.09 -6.31 4.44
CA SER A 88 -0.05 -5.29 4.18
C SER A 88 -0.18 -4.04 5.05
N LEU A 89 -1.35 -3.82 5.64
CA LEU A 89 -1.63 -2.71 6.54
C LEU A 89 -1.65 -3.13 8.02
N VAL A 90 -1.41 -4.40 8.35
CA VAL A 90 -1.34 -4.83 9.76
C VAL A 90 -0.09 -4.22 10.41
N MET A 91 -0.27 -3.55 11.55
CA MET A 91 0.79 -2.94 12.36
C MET A 91 0.75 -3.46 13.80
N GLY A 92 1.90 -3.55 14.47
CA GLY A 92 1.95 -3.96 15.88
C GLY A 92 1.61 -5.43 16.09
N THR A 93 0.78 -5.74 17.09
CA THR A 93 0.52 -7.11 17.56
C THR A 93 -0.65 -7.82 16.86
N GLY A 94 -1.38 -7.17 15.95
CA GLY A 94 -2.50 -7.80 15.27
C GLY A 94 -3.33 -6.85 14.41
N PRO A 95 -4.36 -7.38 13.72
CA PRO A 95 -5.25 -6.59 12.90
C PRO A 95 -6.14 -5.66 13.75
N ASP A 96 -6.47 -4.51 13.17
CA ASP A 96 -7.36 -3.48 13.71
C ASP A 96 -8.24 -2.89 12.59
N LEU A 97 -9.06 -1.89 12.91
CA LEU A 97 -9.98 -1.23 11.96
C LEU A 97 -9.30 -0.60 10.73
N PHE A 98 -7.97 -0.42 10.76
CA PHE A 98 -7.19 0.17 9.67
C PHE A 98 -6.29 -0.87 8.98
N SER A 99 -6.46 -2.15 9.29
CA SER A 99 -5.61 -3.23 8.77
C SER A 99 -6.10 -3.79 7.44
N GLU A 100 -7.33 -3.48 7.04
CA GLU A 100 -7.87 -3.89 5.75
C GLU A 100 -7.61 -2.81 4.69
N PRO A 101 -7.20 -3.17 3.46
CA PRO A 101 -7.10 -2.23 2.36
C PRO A 101 -8.48 -1.95 1.77
N HIS A 102 -8.82 -0.68 1.58
CA HIS A 102 -10.08 -0.24 0.95
C HIS A 102 -9.83 0.58 -0.31
N PHE A 103 -8.64 1.17 -0.46
CA PHE A 103 -8.25 1.96 -1.62
C PHE A 103 -7.01 1.38 -2.27
N LEU A 104 -7.00 1.37 -3.61
CA LEU A 104 -5.85 0.98 -4.44
C LEU A 104 -5.37 2.21 -5.21
N ASP A 105 -4.41 2.93 -4.64
CA ASP A 105 -3.87 4.16 -5.23
C ASP A 105 -3.02 3.87 -6.47
N LYS A 106 -2.20 2.81 -6.41
CA LYS A 106 -1.35 2.38 -7.52
C LYS A 106 -1.28 0.87 -7.61
N ALA A 107 -1.39 0.38 -8.84
CA ALA A 107 -0.95 -0.95 -9.25
C ALA A 107 -0.33 -0.83 -10.64
N LEU A 108 1.00 -0.72 -10.73
CA LEU A 108 1.67 -0.46 -12.00
C LEU A 108 3.08 -1.04 -12.03
N LEU A 109 3.58 -1.26 -13.25
CA LEU A 109 4.93 -1.77 -13.50
C LEU A 109 5.94 -0.61 -13.44
N VAL A 110 7.03 -0.79 -12.71
CA VAL A 110 8.10 0.20 -12.54
C VAL A 110 9.47 -0.39 -12.83
N HIS A 111 10.43 0.46 -13.19
CA HIS A 111 11.76 0.05 -13.65
C HIS A 111 12.85 0.71 -12.80
N PRO A 112 13.36 0.05 -11.75
CA PRO A 112 14.45 0.62 -10.96
C PRO A 112 15.77 0.70 -11.73
N SER A 113 15.91 -0.09 -12.79
CA SER A 113 16.97 -0.02 -13.80
C SER A 113 16.42 -0.56 -15.12
N ASP A 114 17.15 -0.41 -16.22
CA ASP A 114 16.69 -0.92 -17.52
C ASP A 114 16.65 -2.45 -17.58
N ALA A 115 17.36 -3.12 -16.66
CA ALA A 115 17.42 -4.58 -16.57
C ALA A 115 16.38 -5.18 -15.60
N ALA A 116 15.59 -4.36 -14.91
CA ALA A 116 14.67 -4.83 -13.87
C ALA A 116 13.29 -4.21 -14.02
N THR A 117 12.27 -5.05 -13.85
CA THR A 117 10.87 -4.64 -13.75
C THR A 117 10.35 -5.09 -12.39
N LEU A 118 9.60 -4.22 -11.72
CA LEU A 118 8.90 -4.51 -10.48
C LEU A 118 7.42 -4.17 -10.62
N LEU A 119 6.57 -4.79 -9.81
CA LEU A 119 5.20 -4.35 -9.59
C LEU A 119 5.16 -3.44 -8.35
N LEU A 120 4.74 -2.19 -8.52
CA LEU A 120 4.43 -1.26 -7.44
C LEU A 120 2.95 -1.39 -7.08
N VAL A 121 2.68 -1.62 -5.80
CA VAL A 121 1.34 -1.59 -5.22
C VAL A 121 1.31 -0.56 -4.08
N GLN A 122 0.39 0.39 -4.16
CA GLN A 122 0.06 1.31 -3.06
C GLN A 122 -1.40 1.14 -2.68
N VAL A 123 -1.66 0.89 -1.40
CA VAL A 123 -2.99 0.70 -0.85
C VAL A 123 -3.16 1.52 0.42
N ALA A 124 -4.40 1.86 0.74
CA ALA A 124 -4.76 2.57 1.97
C ALA A 124 -5.97 1.95 2.67
N SER A 125 -6.03 2.17 3.99
CA SER A 125 -7.16 1.80 4.84
C SER A 125 -8.34 2.74 4.65
N LEU A 126 -9.46 2.46 5.32
CA LEU A 126 -10.49 3.48 5.55
C LEU A 126 -9.89 4.73 6.20
N PRO A 127 -10.40 5.94 5.87
CA PRO A 127 -10.07 7.15 6.61
C PRO A 127 -10.65 7.11 8.02
N ALA A 128 -9.84 7.56 8.98
CA ALA A 128 -10.32 7.98 10.29
C ALA A 128 -11.16 9.26 10.16
N MET A 129 -11.88 9.62 11.23
CA MET A 129 -12.76 10.80 11.24
C MET A 129 -12.03 12.13 10.93
N ASN A 130 -10.71 12.19 11.18
CA ASN A 130 -9.88 13.36 10.86
C ASN A 130 -9.27 13.31 9.44
N GLY A 131 -9.64 12.32 8.63
CA GLY A 131 -9.09 12.06 7.30
C GLY A 131 -7.80 11.25 7.28
N ASP A 132 -7.20 10.92 8.45
CA ASP A 132 -5.98 10.12 8.49
C ASP A 132 -6.22 8.72 7.94
N GLN A 133 -5.30 8.20 7.15
CA GLN A 133 -5.30 6.83 6.66
C GLN A 133 -3.97 6.15 6.94
N ARG A 134 -4.04 4.83 7.16
CA ARG A 134 -2.88 3.97 7.06
C ARG A 134 -2.63 3.69 5.58
N SER A 135 -1.37 3.73 5.15
CA SER A 135 -1.01 3.42 3.77
C SER A 135 0.16 2.45 3.72
N ALA A 136 0.22 1.63 2.67
CA ALA A 136 1.32 0.72 2.42
C ALA A 136 1.87 0.92 1.00
N THR A 137 3.19 0.99 0.88
CA THR A 137 3.92 0.94 -0.39
C THR A 137 4.68 -0.38 -0.48
N LEU A 138 4.36 -1.17 -1.50
CA LEU A 138 4.90 -2.51 -1.72
C LEU A 138 5.55 -2.57 -3.10
N LEU A 139 6.70 -3.24 -3.20
CA LEU A 139 7.30 -3.61 -4.47
C LEU A 139 7.49 -5.12 -4.55
N PHE A 140 7.16 -5.69 -5.70
CA PHE A 140 7.34 -7.11 -5.99
C PHE A 140 8.24 -7.30 -7.20
N GLY A 141 9.17 -8.24 -7.10
CA GLY A 141 10.07 -8.63 -8.19
C GLY A 141 9.94 -10.12 -8.49
N TYR A 142 10.47 -10.52 -9.63
CA TYR A 142 10.45 -11.91 -10.10
C TYR A 142 11.85 -12.52 -10.11
N ASP A 143 11.99 -13.66 -9.44
CA ASP A 143 13.16 -14.53 -9.49
C ASP A 143 12.93 -15.59 -10.59
N ARG A 144 13.61 -15.41 -11.72
CA ARG A 144 13.51 -16.31 -12.88
C ARG A 144 14.09 -17.71 -12.62
N ALA A 145 15.06 -17.83 -11.72
CA ALA A 145 15.67 -19.12 -11.40
C ALA A 145 14.71 -19.99 -10.59
N LYS A 146 13.91 -19.37 -9.72
CA LYS A 146 12.92 -20.04 -8.87
C LYS A 146 11.49 -19.99 -9.41
N ASP A 147 11.29 -19.31 -10.54
CA ASP A 147 9.98 -18.99 -11.10
C ASP A 147 9.00 -18.42 -10.05
N ARG A 148 9.47 -17.43 -9.30
CA ARG A 148 8.76 -16.94 -8.11
C ARG A 148 8.66 -15.42 -8.09
N VAL A 149 7.46 -14.90 -7.84
CA VAL A 149 7.29 -13.50 -7.43
C VAL A 149 7.45 -13.38 -5.92
N SER A 150 8.19 -12.37 -5.47
CA SER A 150 8.39 -12.09 -4.05
C SER A 150 8.39 -10.59 -3.78
N ARG A 151 7.96 -10.21 -2.57
CA ARG A 151 8.06 -8.83 -2.08
C ARG A 151 9.52 -8.47 -1.85
N VAL A 152 9.97 -7.36 -2.45
CA VAL A 152 11.35 -6.85 -2.38
C VAL A 152 11.47 -5.58 -1.55
N TYR A 153 10.34 -4.93 -1.29
CA TYR A 153 10.21 -3.76 -0.44
C TYR A 153 8.80 -3.70 0.14
N ALA A 154 8.69 -3.23 1.39
CA ALA A 154 7.44 -2.90 2.05
C ALA A 154 7.69 -1.73 3.01
N HIS A 155 6.80 -0.76 2.99
CA HIS A 155 6.76 0.31 3.99
C HIS A 155 5.31 0.63 4.30
N VAL A 156 4.98 0.77 5.58
CA VAL A 156 3.64 1.09 6.05
C VAL A 156 3.72 2.36 6.86
N THR A 157 2.91 3.36 6.51
CA THR A 157 2.75 4.57 7.31
C THR A 157 1.45 4.43 8.11
N GLY A 158 1.54 4.64 9.43
CA GLY A 158 0.36 4.55 10.31
C GLY A 158 -0.61 5.72 10.17
N ARG A 159 -0.18 6.79 9.51
CA ARG A 159 -0.92 8.03 9.23
C ARG A 159 -0.46 8.58 7.88
N ASN A 160 -1.26 9.48 7.29
CA ASN A 160 -0.95 10.22 6.06
C ASN A 160 -1.06 11.76 6.26
N ASN A 161 -1.03 12.23 7.51
CA ASN A 161 -0.99 13.66 7.86
C ASN A 161 0.43 14.22 7.80
N ASN A 162 0.97 14.38 6.59
CA ASN A 162 2.32 14.86 6.25
C ASN A 162 3.39 13.77 6.09
N GLN A 163 3.03 12.49 6.19
CA GLN A 163 3.89 11.41 5.70
C GLN A 163 3.80 11.32 4.17
N GLU A 164 4.94 11.14 3.52
CA GLU A 164 4.98 10.87 2.08
C GLU A 164 5.89 9.67 1.81
N VAL A 165 5.45 8.75 0.94
CA VAL A 165 6.28 7.67 0.40
C VAL A 165 6.19 7.69 -1.11
N ARG A 166 7.32 7.91 -1.77
CA ARG A 166 7.38 8.10 -3.22
C ARG A 166 8.39 7.16 -3.86
N TYR A 167 7.93 6.41 -4.86
CA TYR A 167 8.82 5.74 -5.82
C TYR A 167 9.28 6.75 -6.86
N VAL A 168 10.60 6.89 -7.05
CA VAL A 168 11.20 7.82 -8.01
C VAL A 168 11.23 7.18 -9.39
N VAL A 169 10.41 7.71 -10.30
CA VAL A 169 10.24 7.13 -11.65
C VAL A 169 11.33 7.54 -12.64
N LYS A 170 12.05 8.64 -12.39
CA LYS A 170 13.04 9.20 -13.32
C LYS A 170 14.16 9.98 -12.64
N GLY A 171 15.17 10.34 -13.41
CA GLY A 171 16.37 11.04 -12.93
C GLY A 171 17.39 10.11 -12.29
N ILE A 172 18.42 10.68 -11.68
CA ILE A 172 19.56 9.93 -11.12
C ILE A 172 19.20 9.02 -9.94
N LEU A 173 18.05 9.28 -9.32
CA LEU A 173 17.46 8.46 -8.26
C LEU A 173 16.35 7.53 -8.76
N ARG A 174 16.17 7.35 -10.08
CA ARG A 174 15.22 6.37 -10.64
C ARG A 174 15.35 5.03 -9.90
N GLY A 175 14.22 4.50 -9.47
CA GLY A 175 14.17 3.26 -8.71
C GLY A 175 14.32 3.38 -7.21
N ALA A 176 14.61 4.57 -6.67
CA ALA A 176 14.61 4.77 -5.23
C ALA A 176 13.17 4.85 -4.69
N VAL A 177 12.97 4.39 -3.46
CA VAL A 177 11.81 4.75 -2.65
C VAL A 177 12.26 5.72 -1.57
N ILE A 178 11.70 6.93 -1.58
CA ILE A 178 11.97 7.98 -0.60
C ILE A 178 10.76 8.07 0.32
N SER A 179 10.99 8.06 1.63
CA SER A 179 9.97 8.39 2.61
C SER A 179 10.35 9.66 3.38
N ALA A 180 9.35 10.49 3.64
CA ALA A 180 9.42 11.62 4.55
C ALA A 180 8.41 11.36 5.68
N GLU A 181 8.90 11.13 6.90
CA GLU A 181 8.06 10.78 8.04
C GLU A 181 8.28 11.77 9.19
N PRO A 182 7.23 12.31 9.81
CA PRO A 182 7.37 13.31 10.88
C PRO A 182 8.27 12.87 12.05
N THR A 183 9.08 13.78 12.56
CA THR A 183 9.78 13.59 13.85
C THR A 183 8.80 13.71 15.01
N ARG A 184 9.13 13.10 16.16
CA ARG A 184 8.28 13.15 17.37
C ARG A 184 8.66 14.30 18.31
N ASP A 185 9.83 14.87 18.12
CA ASP A 185 10.47 15.87 18.97
C ASP A 185 10.74 17.16 18.20
N ALA A 186 10.78 18.26 18.96
CA ALA A 186 11.15 19.57 18.46
C ALA A 186 12.65 19.65 18.09
N PRO A 187 13.04 20.43 17.07
CA PRO A 187 12.17 21.11 16.11
C PRO A 187 11.41 20.10 15.22
N PHE A 188 10.09 20.26 15.09
CA PHE A 188 9.28 19.33 14.30
C PHE A 188 9.69 19.39 12.84
N ALA A 189 10.19 18.26 12.33
CA ALA A 189 10.73 18.10 10.99
C ALA A 189 10.32 16.73 10.46
N PHE A 190 11.09 16.20 9.51
CA PHE A 190 10.88 14.87 8.93
C PHE A 190 12.15 14.02 9.05
N TRP A 191 12.00 12.72 9.25
CA TRP A 191 12.98 11.73 8.87
C TRP A 191 12.86 11.47 7.37
N VAL A 192 13.88 11.86 6.63
CA VAL A 192 14.01 11.50 5.22
C VAL A 192 14.77 10.19 5.15
N THR A 193 14.18 9.18 4.52
CA THR A 193 14.81 7.87 4.30
C THR A 193 14.81 7.54 2.82
N VAL A 194 15.95 7.08 2.30
CA VAL A 194 16.09 6.65 0.91
C VAL A 194 16.45 5.17 0.86
N ASN A 195 15.59 4.40 0.21
CA ASN A 195 15.82 2.99 -0.07
C ASN A 195 16.13 2.80 -1.56
N ARG A 196 17.24 2.16 -1.90
CA ARG A 196 17.63 1.88 -3.29
C ARG A 196 17.53 0.39 -3.60
N PHE A 197 17.15 0.10 -4.84
CA PHE A 197 17.31 -1.22 -5.42
C PHE A 197 18.81 -1.49 -5.68
N VAL A 198 19.39 -2.42 -4.94
CA VAL A 198 20.84 -2.72 -5.00
C VAL A 198 21.14 -4.01 -5.76
N ALA A 199 20.17 -4.93 -5.82
CA ALA A 199 20.27 -6.18 -6.55
C ALA A 199 18.85 -6.73 -6.80
N PRO A 200 18.67 -7.65 -7.76
CA PRO A 200 17.43 -8.41 -7.91
C PRO A 200 16.95 -8.94 -6.55
N GLY A 201 15.71 -8.60 -6.19
CA GLY A 201 15.13 -9.04 -4.93
C GLY A 201 15.39 -8.17 -3.70
N ARG A 202 16.19 -7.09 -3.79
CA ARG A 202 16.69 -6.37 -2.60
C ARG A 202 16.65 -4.85 -2.72
N TYR A 203 15.85 -4.22 -1.86
CA TYR A 203 16.02 -2.82 -1.49
C TYR A 203 16.87 -2.69 -0.23
N THR A 204 17.59 -1.58 -0.09
CA THR A 204 18.37 -1.28 1.12
C THR A 204 18.31 0.22 1.42
N GLN A 205 18.16 0.55 2.70
CA GLN A 205 18.27 1.92 3.19
C GLN A 205 19.72 2.40 2.99
N VAL A 206 19.91 3.39 2.13
CA VAL A 206 21.23 3.97 1.83
C VAL A 206 21.43 5.35 2.45
N LEU A 207 20.35 5.98 2.89
CA LEU A 207 20.38 7.28 3.54
C LEU A 207 19.22 7.37 4.53
N ARG A 208 19.50 7.92 5.71
CA ARG A 208 18.49 8.39 6.66
C ARG A 208 19.03 9.60 7.41
N TYR A 209 18.29 10.70 7.41
CA TYR A 209 18.68 11.91 8.13
C TYR A 209 17.45 12.74 8.52
N ARG A 210 17.65 13.67 9.46
CA ARG A 210 16.63 14.64 9.84
C ARG A 210 16.62 15.77 8.81
N SER A 211 15.47 15.95 8.17
CA SER A 211 15.15 16.95 7.15
C SER A 211 15.54 18.37 7.57
N ALA A 212 15.90 19.19 6.59
CA ALA A 212 16.01 20.65 6.76
C ALA A 212 14.63 21.33 6.71
N THR A 213 13.70 20.77 5.92
CA THR A 213 12.29 21.16 5.85
C THR A 213 11.60 20.91 7.19
N THR A 214 10.83 21.89 7.67
CA THR A 214 10.13 21.84 8.97
C THR A 214 8.63 22.12 8.80
N TYR A 215 7.86 21.80 9.83
CA TYR A 215 6.43 22.05 9.81
C TYR A 215 6.10 23.54 9.70
N GLY A 216 5.33 23.90 8.67
CA GLY A 216 4.87 25.28 8.48
C GLY A 216 5.99 26.26 8.16
N ASP A 217 7.10 25.80 7.58
CA ASP A 217 8.20 26.69 7.16
C ASP A 217 7.80 27.66 6.03
N GLY A 218 6.69 27.40 5.35
CA GLY A 218 6.17 28.24 4.26
C GLY A 218 6.68 27.81 2.89
N ASN A 219 7.49 26.75 2.81
CA ASN A 219 7.87 26.16 1.55
C ASN A 219 6.65 25.50 0.90
N ARG A 220 6.43 25.78 -0.39
CA ARG A 220 5.29 25.25 -1.15
C ARG A 220 5.57 23.88 -1.76
N LEU A 221 6.83 23.46 -1.78
CA LEU A 221 7.20 22.15 -2.27
C LEU A 221 6.76 21.05 -1.29
N ALA A 222 6.41 19.89 -1.84
CA ALA A 222 6.31 18.68 -1.04
C ALA A 222 7.67 18.40 -0.39
N VAL A 223 7.67 17.80 0.81
CA VAL A 223 8.90 17.58 1.61
C VAL A 223 9.96 16.84 0.80
N ILE A 224 9.59 15.80 0.04
CA ILE A 224 10.54 15.04 -0.78
C ILE A 224 11.16 15.89 -1.90
N ASP A 225 10.40 16.81 -2.49
CA ASP A 225 10.90 17.71 -3.54
C ASP A 225 11.81 18.79 -2.96
N SER A 226 11.41 19.37 -1.83
CA SER A 226 12.22 20.30 -1.03
C SER A 226 13.56 19.66 -0.65
N GLU A 227 13.56 18.42 -0.19
CA GLU A 227 14.76 17.72 0.27
C GLU A 227 15.61 17.13 -0.88
N MET A 228 15.17 17.22 -2.14
CA MET A 228 15.85 16.57 -3.26
C MET A 228 17.31 17.00 -3.43
N PRO A 229 17.70 18.29 -3.33
CA PRO A 229 19.11 18.67 -3.38
C PRO A 229 19.93 18.08 -2.23
N ASN A 230 19.41 18.12 -0.99
CA ASN A 230 20.06 17.57 0.20
C ASN A 230 20.25 16.04 0.09
N ILE A 231 19.24 15.34 -0.39
CA ILE A 231 19.30 13.89 -0.69
C ILE A 231 20.42 13.63 -1.70
N GLN A 232 20.44 14.34 -2.83
CA GLN A 232 21.43 14.12 -3.88
C GLN A 232 22.84 14.52 -3.42
N GLN A 233 22.98 15.58 -2.61
CA GLN A 233 24.25 15.99 -2.03
C GLN A 233 24.82 14.91 -1.11
N ARG A 234 24.01 14.41 -0.17
CA ARG A 234 24.43 13.37 0.80
C ARG A 234 24.76 12.04 0.14
N LEU A 235 24.15 11.76 -1.01
CA LEU A 235 24.48 10.60 -1.84
C LEU A 235 25.66 10.83 -2.79
N GLY A 236 26.26 12.03 -2.79
CA GLY A 236 27.38 12.39 -3.66
C GLY A 236 27.00 12.55 -5.14
N LEU A 237 25.71 12.66 -5.45
CA LEU A 237 25.14 12.75 -6.80
C LEU A 237 25.04 14.20 -7.30
N TRP A 238 25.06 15.16 -6.38
CA TRP A 238 25.05 16.59 -6.66
C TRP A 238 26.02 17.33 -5.72
N ARG A 239 26.56 18.46 -6.17
CA ARG A 239 27.42 19.33 -5.36
C ARG A 239 27.12 20.80 -5.63
N GLN A 240 27.39 21.65 -4.65
CA GLN A 240 27.26 23.09 -4.78
C GLN A 240 28.06 23.60 -6.00
N GLY A 241 27.43 24.48 -6.79
CA GLY A 241 27.96 24.97 -8.07
C GLY A 241 27.43 24.21 -9.29
N GLN A 242 26.83 23.02 -9.12
CA GLN A 242 26.07 22.35 -10.17
C GLN A 242 24.63 22.88 -10.24
N PRO A 243 23.94 22.76 -11.40
CA PRO A 243 22.52 23.08 -11.50
C PRO A 243 21.70 22.36 -10.41
N LEU A 244 20.79 23.08 -9.77
CA LEU A 244 19.96 22.51 -8.70
C LEU A 244 19.09 21.36 -9.25
N PRO A 245 18.94 20.25 -8.52
CA PRO A 245 17.95 19.25 -8.85
C PRO A 245 16.55 19.84 -8.66
N LEU A 246 15.81 19.98 -9.75
CA LEU A 246 14.47 20.54 -9.74
C LEU A 246 13.41 19.45 -9.91
N PRO A 247 12.23 19.59 -9.28
CA PRO A 247 11.06 18.80 -9.63
C PRO A 247 10.59 19.13 -11.07
N ASP A 248 9.67 18.33 -11.58
CA ASP A 248 9.22 18.40 -12.98
C ASP A 248 8.48 19.68 -13.40
N GLY A 249 8.10 20.52 -12.43
CA GLY A 249 7.48 21.81 -12.73
C GLY A 249 7.39 22.72 -11.51
N GLY A 250 7.02 23.98 -11.76
CA GLY A 250 6.53 24.90 -10.73
C GLY A 250 7.56 25.66 -9.93
N CYS A 251 8.87 25.54 -10.22
CA CYS A 251 9.90 26.27 -9.46
C CYS A 251 10.42 27.51 -10.20
N VAL A 252 9.79 28.67 -9.96
CA VAL A 252 10.10 29.91 -10.69
C VAL A 252 11.43 30.55 -10.24
N ARG A 253 11.78 30.43 -8.95
CA ARG A 253 13.02 30.98 -8.38
C ARG A 253 13.73 29.95 -7.51
N PRO A 254 14.28 28.87 -8.11
CA PRO A 254 14.94 27.81 -7.36
C PRO A 254 16.14 28.35 -6.61
N HIS A 255 16.13 28.20 -5.29
CA HIS A 255 17.27 28.51 -4.42
C HIS A 255 17.32 27.53 -3.25
N LEU A 256 18.45 27.49 -2.55
CA LEU A 256 18.57 26.72 -1.33
C LEU A 256 18.39 27.61 -0.11
N GLU A 257 17.54 27.20 0.82
CA GLU A 257 17.49 27.74 2.17
C GLU A 257 17.72 26.58 3.14
N ARG A 258 18.82 26.66 3.91
CA ARG A 258 19.26 25.61 4.85
C ARG A 258 19.34 24.21 4.20
N ASP A 259 19.88 24.13 2.99
CA ASP A 259 20.03 22.90 2.18
C ASP A 259 18.71 22.31 1.61
N ALA A 260 17.55 22.92 1.87
CA ALA A 260 16.28 22.59 1.23
C ALA A 260 16.06 23.43 -0.04
N LEU A 261 15.40 22.87 -1.05
CA LEU A 261 14.98 23.58 -2.27
C LEU A 261 13.76 24.45 -1.99
N TRP A 262 13.80 25.69 -2.46
CA TRP A 262 12.70 26.64 -2.38
C TRP A 262 12.33 27.18 -3.75
N CYS A 263 11.03 27.47 -3.86
CA CYS A 263 10.36 28.09 -5.00
C CYS A 263 9.38 29.14 -4.46
#